data_AF-A0A0A3HQ63-F1
#
_entry.id   AF-A0A0A3HQ63-F1
#
_cell.length_a   1.000
_cell.length_b   1.000
_cell.length_c   1.000
_cell.angle_alpha   90.00
_cell.angle_beta   90.00
_cell.angle_gamma   90.00
#
_symmetry.space_group_name_H-M   'P 1'
#
loop_
_entity.id
_entity.type
_entity.pdbx_description
1 polymer ?
#
loop_
_entity_poly.entity_id
_entity_poly.type
_entity_poly.pdbx_seq_one_letter_code
_entity_poly.pdbx_strand_id
1 'polypeptide(L)' 'MRIQNQIIVEWTIAKHYDDVPFGERLGRVLKLQNELLKEGEALEIHQVTYIGEIDKEKVYIIILNIIPESV' A
#
# COMPACT_ATOMS: atom_id res chain seq x y z
N MET A 1 -0.89 0.57 9.24
CA MET A 1 -0.38 0.18 10.58
C MET A 1 1.13 0.01 10.49
N ARG A 2 1.93 0.69 11.33
CA ARG A 2 3.40 0.51 11.36
C ARG A 2 3.79 -0.52 12.42
N ILE A 3 4.59 -1.50 12.05
CA ILE A 3 5.13 -2.55 12.93
C ILE A 3 6.62 -2.65 12.65
N GLN A 4 7.46 -2.24 13.62
CA GLN A 4 8.91 -2.18 13.45
C GLN A 4 9.33 -1.40 12.18
N ASN A 5 9.97 -2.07 11.24
CA ASN A 5 10.41 -1.57 9.94
C ASN A 5 9.41 -1.89 8.81
N GLN A 6 8.14 -2.16 9.13
CA GLN A 6 7.11 -2.44 8.14
C GLN A 6 5.88 -1.57 8.32
N ILE A 7 5.20 -1.30 7.20
CA ILE A 7 3.85 -0.71 7.16
C ILE A 7 2.93 -1.72 6.50
N ILE A 8 1.89 -2.12 7.23
CA ILE A 8 0.79 -2.95 6.74
C ILE A 8 -0.38 -2.04 6.39
N VAL A 9 -0.81 -2.09 5.13
CA VAL A 9 -1.98 -1.36 4.63
C VAL A 9 -3.04 -2.38 4.22
N GLU A 10 -4.18 -2.33 4.89
CA GLU A 10 -5.40 -2.93 4.36
C GLU A 10 -5.98 -1.97 3.33
N TRP A 11 -6.18 -2.48 2.12
CA TRP A 11 -6.63 -1.67 1.00
C TRP A 11 -7.81 -2.32 0.29
N THR A 12 -8.93 -1.61 0.30
CA THR A 12 -10.18 -2.06 -0.28
C THR A 12 -10.50 -1.29 -1.56
N ILE A 13 -10.84 -2.01 -2.62
CA ILE A 13 -11.13 -1.47 -3.94
C ILE A 13 -12.58 -1.83 -4.30
N ALA A 14 -13.44 -0.81 -4.34
CA ALA A 14 -14.81 -1.01 -4.79
C ALA A 14 -14.86 -1.28 -6.31
N LYS A 15 -15.73 -2.22 -6.72
CA LYS A 15 -15.88 -2.66 -8.11
C LYS A 15 -16.37 -1.57 -9.07
N HIS A 16 -17.09 -0.56 -8.59
CA HIS A 16 -17.61 0.50 -9.47
C HIS A 16 -16.54 1.46 -10.00
N TYR A 17 -15.27 1.27 -9.62
CA TYR A 17 -14.16 2.08 -10.10
C TYR A 17 -13.20 1.33 -11.05
N ASP A 18 -13.75 0.46 -11.91
CA ASP A 18 -13.00 -0.30 -12.91
C ASP A 18 -12.26 0.57 -13.95
N ASP A 19 -12.48 1.90 -13.95
CA ASP A 19 -11.91 2.88 -14.88
C ASP A 19 -10.46 3.28 -14.56
N VAL A 20 -9.99 3.09 -13.31
CA VAL A 20 -8.60 3.42 -12.92
C VAL A 20 -7.75 2.15 -12.76
N PRO A 21 -6.62 2.03 -13.48
CA PRO A 21 -5.72 0.89 -13.37
C PRO A 21 -5.22 0.65 -11.94
N PHE A 22 -5.09 -0.61 -11.56
CA PHE A 22 -4.60 -1.04 -10.24
C PHE A 22 -3.29 -0.35 -9.83
N GLY A 23 -2.33 -0.25 -10.77
CA GLY A 23 -1.02 0.37 -10.53
C GLY A 23 -1.10 1.84 -10.16
N GLU A 24 -1.99 2.62 -10.80
CA GLU A 24 -2.18 4.03 -10.45
C GLU A 24 -2.76 4.20 -9.04
N ARG A 25 -3.72 3.35 -8.68
CA ARG A 25 -4.30 3.39 -7.33
C ARG A 25 -3.29 2.96 -6.27
N LEU A 26 -2.52 1.92 -6.53
CA LEU A 26 -1.43 1.51 -5.66
C LEU A 26 -0.43 2.65 -5.48
N GLY A 27 -0.06 3.36 -6.55
CA GLY A 27 0.80 4.55 -6.49
C GLY A 27 0.26 5.64 -5.56
N ARG A 28 -1.06 5.87 -5.54
CA ARG A 28 -1.69 6.80 -4.58
C ARG A 28 -1.58 6.30 -3.14
N VAL A 29 -1.81 5.01 -2.90
CA VAL A 29 -1.64 4.40 -1.56
C VAL A 29 -0.21 4.57 -1.07
N LEU A 30 0.78 4.28 -1.93
CA LEU A 30 2.20 4.44 -1.60
C LEU A 30 2.56 5.90 -1.31
N LYS A 31 2.03 6.85 -2.09
CA LYS A 31 2.26 8.28 -1.86
C LYS A 31 1.74 8.71 -0.48
N LEU A 32 0.55 8.26 -0.10
CA LEU A 32 -0.01 8.55 1.22
C LEU A 32 0.83 7.94 2.35
N GLN A 33 1.43 6.76 2.15
CA GLN A 33 2.33 6.18 3.16
C GLN A 33 3.69 6.89 3.19
N ASN A 34 4.20 7.38 2.06
CA ASN A 34 5.45 8.16 2.00
C ASN A 34 5.36 9.46 2.81
N GLU A 35 4.20 10.11 2.86
CA GLU A 35 3.98 11.32 3.67
C GLU A 35 4.09 11.07 5.19
N LEU A 36 4.06 9.81 5.62
CA LEU A 36 4.17 9.40 7.03
C LEU A 36 5.58 8.94 7.42
N LEU A 37 6.53 8.96 6.48
CA LEU A 37 7.92 8.58 6.72
C LEU A 37 8.69 9.67 7.47
N LYS A 38 9.73 9.24 8.19
CA LYS A 38 10.72 10.17 8.75
C LYS A 38 11.77 10.52 7.68
N GLU A 39 12.50 11.61 7.92
CA GLU A 39 13.65 11.99 7.10
C GLU A 39 14.67 10.84 7.04
N GLY A 40 15.13 10.52 5.83
CA GLY A 40 16.05 9.39 5.57
C GLY A 40 15.38 8.01 5.54
N GLU A 41 14.05 7.91 5.60
CA GLU A 41 13.31 6.67 5.36
C GLU A 41 12.70 6.64 3.95
N ALA A 42 12.71 5.46 3.32
CA ALA A 42 12.01 5.17 2.06
C ALA A 42 11.15 3.91 2.20
N LEU A 43 10.16 3.77 1.31
CA LEU A 43 9.30 2.58 1.25
C LEU A 43 9.68 1.67 0.08
N GLU A 44 9.75 0.38 0.37
CA GLU A 44 9.86 -0.69 -0.61
C GLU A 44 8.64 -1.61 -0.49
N ILE A 45 8.04 -1.97 -1.62
CA ILE A 45 6.95 -2.96 -1.61
C ILE A 45 7.56 -4.34 -1.32
N HIS A 46 7.24 -4.89 -0.16
CA HIS A 46 7.61 -6.27 0.17
C HIS A 46 6.62 -7.26 -0.44
N GLN A 47 5.32 -7.00 -0.26
CA GLN A 47 4.27 -7.92 -0.69
C GLN A 47 2.97 -7.18 -0.96
N VAL A 48 2.24 -7.62 -2.00
CA VAL A 48 0.86 -7.23 -2.28
C VAL A 48 0.06 -8.52 -2.40
N THR A 49 -0.98 -8.70 -1.59
CA THR A 49 -1.75 -9.94 -1.55
C THR A 49 -3.23 -9.65 -1.60
N TYR A 50 -3.91 -10.24 -2.58
CA TYR A 50 -5.36 -10.27 -2.63
C TYR A 50 -5.87 -11.25 -1.57
N ILE A 51 -6.70 -10.77 -0.64
CA ILE A 51 -7.22 -11.62 0.44
C ILE A 51 -8.65 -12.09 0.19
N GLY A 52 -9.38 -11.46 -0.73
CA GLY A 52 -10.72 -11.88 -1.11
C GLY A 52 -11.64 -10.72 -1.47
N GLU A 53 -12.92 -11.05 -1.59
CA GLU A 53 -13.98 -10.09 -1.83
C GLU A 53 -14.90 -10.03 -0.61
N ILE A 54 -15.10 -8.82 -0.07
CA ILE A 54 -15.98 -8.55 1.07
C ILE A 54 -16.94 -7.44 0.61
N ASP A 55 -18.24 -7.65 0.75
CA ASP A 55 -19.27 -6.67 0.38
C ASP A 55 -19.15 -6.09 -1.05
N LYS A 56 -18.76 -6.95 -2.01
CA LYS A 56 -18.50 -6.59 -3.42
C LYS A 56 -17.27 -5.70 -3.63
N GLU A 57 -16.41 -5.57 -2.63
CA GLU A 57 -15.14 -4.86 -2.72
C GLU A 57 -13.98 -5.86 -2.69
N LYS A 58 -12.99 -5.66 -3.55
CA LYS A 58 -11.77 -6.47 -3.55
C LYS A 58 -10.85 -5.96 -2.45
N VAL A 59 -10.42 -6.85 -1.55
CA VAL A 59 -9.57 -6.48 -0.43
C VAL A 59 -8.15 -7.01 -0.66
N TYR A 60 -7.18 -6.15 -0.40
CA TYR A 60 -5.76 -6.41 -0.52
C TYR A 60 -5.05 -6.08 0.79
N ILE A 61 -4.03 -6.86 1.13
CA ILE A 61 -3.03 -6.49 2.13
C ILE A 61 -1.76 -6.12 1.40
N ILE A 62 -1.25 -4.94 1.70
CA ILE A 62 0.05 -4.46 1.22
C ILE A 62 1.00 -4.39 2.41
N ILE A 63 2.16 -5.03 2.26
CA ILE A 63 3.26 -4.96 3.22
C ILE A 63 4.37 -4.14 2.58
N LEU A 64 4.74 -3.05 3.22
CA LEU A 64 5.81 -2.16 2.80
C LEU A 64 6.95 -2.26 3.81
N ASN A 65 8.17 -2.44 3.34
CA ASN A 65 9.36 -2.31 4.16
C ASN A 65 9.78 -0.84 4.23
N ILE A 66 10.23 -0.43 5.41
CA ILE A 66 10.87 0.85 5.65
C ILE A 66 12.37 0.59 5.56
N ILE A 67 12.99 1.16 4.54
CA ILE A 67 14.42 1.05 4.26
C ILE A 67 15.08 2.43 4.41
N PRO A 68 16.41 2.51 4.61
CA PRO A 68 17.11 3.78 4.49
C PRO A 68 16.92 4.35 3.10
N GLU A 69 16.74 5.67 3.00
CA GLU A 69 16.78 6.36 1.71
C GLU A 69 18.17 6.17 1.09
N SER A 70 18.23 5.56 -0.09
CA SER A 70 19.47 5.39 -0.82
C SER A 70 19.99 6.77 -1.22
N VAL A 71 21.14 7.17 -0.66
CA VAL A 71 21.90 8.38 -1.05
C VAL A 71 22.40 8.26 -2.48
#